data_AF-A0A6I9NR64-F1
#
_entry.id   AF-A0A6I9NR64-F1
#
_cell.length_a   1.000
_cell.length_b   1.000
_cell.length_c   1.000
_cell.angle_alpha   90.00
_cell.angle_beta   90.00
_cell.angle_gamma   90.00
#
_symmetry.space_group_name_H-M   'P 1'
#
loop_
_entity.id
_entity.type
_entity.pdbx_description
1 polymer ?
#
loop_
_entity_poly.entity_id
_entity_poly.type
_entity_poly.pdbx_seq_one_letter_code
_entity_poly.pdbx_strand_id
1 'polypeptide(L)'
;VVAPLLFNSKNHTEWPQVVSQDVRRHVHSLRTHALVVSGQVHGRTLLPLPAGCQNVEQADLETDKRGEMVNNTIIHSLESAVIEWSHQIHAVLKKDSSDALLEGQTPTPHSELLFWRDRYADLECIHSQLNSSKVNKMALLLEAVESSYAPAFTSLQQGVLTALEEAEDVHFYLRPLQPLIEDMESAEFPDVRGQIGPLMHTVCLVWANSRYYNTPPRLIVLLQETSNLLIQQASLFPCVFS
;
A
#
# COMPACT_ATOMS: atom_id res chain seq x y z
N VAL A 1 12.28 18.04 -14.52
CA VAL A 1 13.03 18.99 -15.39
C VAL A 1 14.29 19.55 -14.73
N VAL A 2 14.31 19.89 -13.42
CA VAL A 2 15.50 20.49 -12.76
C VAL A 2 16.53 19.47 -12.24
N ALA A 3 16.14 18.21 -12.02
CA ALA A 3 17.02 17.18 -11.47
C ALA A 3 18.36 16.99 -12.24
N PRO A 4 18.41 16.94 -13.59
CA PRO A 4 19.66 16.76 -14.32
C PRO A 4 20.65 17.93 -14.10
N LEU A 5 20.14 19.14 -13.86
CA LEU A 5 20.97 20.33 -13.64
C LEU A 5 21.66 20.30 -12.28
N LEU A 6 21.00 19.75 -11.25
CA LEU A 6 21.49 19.69 -9.87
C LEU A 6 22.22 18.37 -9.52
N PHE A 7 22.05 17.30 -10.31
CA PHE A 7 22.80 16.05 -10.14
C PHE A 7 24.15 16.04 -10.86
N ASN A 8 24.31 16.86 -11.91
CA ASN A 8 25.53 16.88 -12.70
C ASN A 8 26.69 17.52 -11.94
N SER A 9 27.66 16.71 -11.52
CA SER A 9 28.87 17.17 -10.83
C SER A 9 29.67 18.19 -11.63
N LYS A 10 29.55 18.18 -12.95
CA LYS A 10 30.19 19.17 -13.85
C LYS A 10 29.59 20.57 -13.72
N ASN A 11 28.36 20.70 -13.21
CA ASN A 11 27.72 21.99 -12.97
C ASN A 11 28.08 22.59 -11.60
N HIS A 12 28.73 21.82 -10.72
CA HIS A 12 29.08 22.22 -9.35
C HIS A 12 30.59 22.36 -9.14
N THR A 13 31.37 22.49 -10.22
CA THR A 13 32.84 22.54 -10.15
C THR A 13 33.36 23.74 -9.36
N GLU A 14 32.60 24.83 -9.30
CA GLU A 14 32.93 26.05 -8.53
C GLU A 14 32.30 26.09 -7.13
N TRP A 15 31.48 25.09 -6.78
CA TRP A 15 30.79 25.09 -5.50
C TRP A 15 31.66 24.49 -4.40
N PRO A 16 31.62 25.06 -3.18
CA PRO A 16 32.20 24.39 -2.02
C PRO A 16 31.60 22.98 -1.87
N GLN A 17 32.44 22.00 -1.55
CA GLN A 17 32.03 20.59 -1.42
C GLN A 17 30.82 20.41 -0.49
N VAL A 18 30.77 21.16 0.59
CA VAL A 18 29.66 21.15 1.56
C VAL A 18 28.34 21.56 0.90
N VAL A 19 28.34 22.62 0.08
CA VAL A 19 27.15 23.11 -0.62
C VAL A 19 26.69 22.12 -1.68
N SER A 20 27.63 21.55 -2.45
CA SER A 20 27.33 20.53 -3.47
C SER A 20 26.73 19.27 -2.85
N GLN A 21 27.27 18.82 -1.71
CA GLN A 21 26.75 17.67 -0.98
C GLN A 21 25.37 17.94 -0.38
N ASP A 22 25.16 19.14 0.18
CA ASP A 22 23.87 19.54 0.77
C ASP A 22 22.76 19.65 -0.28
N VAL A 23 23.05 20.28 -1.43
CA VAL A 23 22.08 20.37 -2.54
C VAL A 23 21.73 18.98 -3.08
N ARG A 24 22.69 18.07 -3.21
CA ARG A 24 22.40 16.67 -3.60
C ARG A 24 21.47 15.97 -2.61
N ARG A 25 21.67 16.17 -1.30
CA ARG A 25 20.78 15.60 -0.27
C ARG A 25 19.36 16.16 -0.37
N HIS A 26 19.20 17.47 -0.51
CA HIS A 26 17.89 18.11 -0.66
C HIS A 26 17.17 17.67 -1.94
N VAL A 27 17.89 17.56 -3.05
CA VAL A 27 17.31 17.08 -4.32
C VAL A 27 16.91 15.61 -4.22
N HIS A 28 17.73 14.77 -3.59
CA HIS A 28 17.37 13.38 -3.34
C HIS A 28 16.12 13.28 -2.46
N SER A 29 16.06 14.05 -1.37
CA SER A 29 14.90 14.14 -0.50
C SER A 29 13.65 14.55 -1.28
N LEU A 30 13.72 15.63 -2.08
CA LEU A 30 12.59 16.07 -2.90
C LEU A 30 12.13 15.01 -3.90
N ARG A 31 13.06 14.30 -4.55
CA ARG A 31 12.74 13.21 -5.48
C ARG A 31 11.99 12.09 -4.76
N THR A 32 12.47 11.71 -3.58
CA THR A 32 11.86 10.68 -2.74
C THR A 32 10.44 11.09 -2.35
N HIS A 33 10.24 12.31 -1.84
CA HIS A 33 8.91 12.80 -1.48
C HIS A 33 7.97 12.87 -2.69
N ALA A 34 8.44 13.38 -3.82
CA ALA A 34 7.65 13.44 -5.05
C ALA A 34 7.23 12.04 -5.54
N LEU A 35 8.11 11.04 -5.39
CA LEU A 35 7.82 9.65 -5.73
C LEU A 35 6.75 9.06 -4.80
N VAL A 36 6.88 9.26 -3.48
CA VAL A 36 5.87 8.81 -2.50
C VAL A 36 4.51 9.48 -2.76
N VAL A 37 4.47 10.79 -2.92
CA VAL A 37 3.23 11.54 -3.21
C VAL A 37 2.62 11.11 -4.53
N SER A 38 3.44 10.95 -5.57
CA SER A 38 2.95 10.44 -6.86
C SER A 38 2.36 9.05 -6.72
N GLY A 39 2.95 8.16 -5.92
CA GLY A 39 2.38 6.85 -5.61
C GLY A 39 1.02 6.99 -4.95
N GLN A 40 0.93 7.77 -3.87
CA GLN A 40 -0.30 7.95 -3.10
C GLN A 40 -1.46 8.48 -3.95
N VAL A 41 -1.20 9.41 -4.87
CA VAL A 41 -2.20 9.92 -5.82
C VAL A 41 -2.76 8.82 -6.74
N HIS A 42 -1.96 7.79 -7.04
CA HIS A 42 -2.38 6.63 -7.83
C HIS A 42 -2.82 5.44 -6.98
N GLY A 43 -3.00 5.61 -5.67
CA GLY A 43 -3.37 4.53 -4.75
C GLY A 43 -2.27 3.49 -4.54
N ARG A 44 -1.00 3.85 -4.72
CA ARG A 44 0.15 2.95 -4.57
C ARG A 44 1.15 3.47 -3.55
N THR A 45 1.65 2.58 -2.72
CA THR A 45 2.69 2.86 -1.74
C THR A 45 4.04 2.50 -2.36
N LEU A 46 4.84 3.52 -2.66
CA LEU A 46 6.14 3.36 -3.29
C LEU A 46 7.26 3.49 -2.26
N LEU A 47 8.16 2.52 -2.23
CA LEU A 47 9.27 2.43 -1.29
C LEU A 47 10.54 3.03 -1.94
N PRO A 48 10.93 4.27 -1.59
CA PRO A 48 12.07 4.92 -2.20
C PRO A 48 13.37 4.23 -1.78
N LEU A 49 14.25 3.96 -2.75
CA LEU A 49 15.58 3.43 -2.46
C LEU A 49 16.47 4.50 -1.79
N PRO A 50 17.29 4.12 -0.80
CA PRO A 50 18.22 5.03 -0.14
C PRO A 50 19.29 5.58 -1.09
N ALA A 51 19.77 6.78 -0.76
CA ALA A 51 20.84 7.43 -1.50
C ALA A 51 22.11 6.57 -1.47
N GLY A 52 22.79 6.41 -2.61
CA GLY A 52 23.99 5.57 -2.73
C GLY A 52 23.71 4.12 -3.14
N CYS A 53 22.50 3.59 -2.92
CA CYS A 53 22.16 2.23 -3.34
C CYS A 53 21.87 2.06 -4.84
N GLN A 54 21.87 3.16 -5.61
CA GLN A 54 21.70 3.12 -7.07
C GLN A 54 22.87 2.42 -7.79
N ASN A 55 24.04 2.37 -7.16
CA ASN A 55 25.27 1.78 -7.71
C ASN A 55 25.62 0.41 -7.09
N VAL A 56 24.74 -0.18 -6.27
CA VAL A 56 24.95 -1.51 -5.61
C VAL A 56 25.02 -2.66 -6.64
N GLU A 57 24.76 -2.38 -7.92
CA GLU A 57 25.02 -3.31 -9.02
C GLU A 57 26.52 -3.52 -9.31
N GLN A 58 27.42 -2.65 -8.83
CA GLN A 58 28.85 -2.65 -9.19
C GLN A 58 29.84 -2.71 -8.01
N ALA A 59 29.36 -2.80 -6.76
CA ALA A 59 30.25 -2.87 -5.61
C ALA A 59 30.72 -4.32 -5.40
N ASP A 60 31.80 -4.69 -6.10
CA ASP A 60 32.68 -5.75 -5.61
C ASP A 60 33.19 -5.32 -4.22
N LEU A 61 33.12 -6.23 -3.25
CA LEU A 61 33.53 -6.05 -1.86
C LEU A 61 35.06 -5.88 -1.79
N GLU A 62 35.59 -4.73 -2.23
CA GLU A 62 37.00 -4.41 -2.06
C GLU A 62 37.22 -3.75 -0.69
N THR A 63 37.85 -4.53 0.20
CA THR A 63 38.30 -4.17 1.55
C THR A 63 39.52 -3.25 1.50
N ASP A 64 39.29 -1.97 1.21
CA ASP A 64 40.22 -0.89 1.55
C ASP A 64 39.57 0.07 2.58
N LYS A 65 40.36 0.85 3.32
CA LYS A 65 39.86 1.77 4.39
C LYS A 65 38.83 2.79 3.87
N ARG A 66 38.92 3.12 2.57
CA ARG A 66 37.94 3.96 1.86
C ARG A 66 36.64 3.18 1.58
N GLY A 67 36.73 1.89 1.30
CA GLY A 67 35.61 0.96 1.18
C GLY A 67 34.85 0.76 2.49
N GLU A 68 35.56 0.63 3.63
CA GLU A 68 34.93 0.56 4.96
C GLU A 68 34.09 1.80 5.31
N MET A 69 34.61 3.01 5.05
CA MET A 69 33.85 4.25 5.27
C MET A 69 32.62 4.35 4.36
N VAL A 70 32.76 3.97 3.09
CA VAL A 70 31.64 3.97 2.13
C VAL A 70 30.60 2.94 2.53
N ASN A 71 31.00 1.74 2.93
CA ASN A 71 30.12 0.69 3.43
C ASN A 71 29.35 1.15 4.66
N ASN A 72 30.01 1.80 5.63
CA ASN A 72 29.33 2.32 6.82
C ASN A 72 28.26 3.38 6.44
N THR A 73 28.56 4.30 5.52
CA THR A 73 27.55 5.29 5.06
C THR A 73 26.36 4.66 4.32
N ILE A 74 26.61 3.58 3.57
CA ILE A 74 25.55 2.82 2.88
C ILE A 74 24.69 2.08 3.90
N ILE A 75 25.29 1.47 4.92
CA ILE A 75 24.57 0.79 6.01
C ILE A 75 23.67 1.77 6.75
N HIS A 76 24.17 2.92 7.20
CA HIS A 76 23.33 3.94 7.88
C HIS A 76 22.16 4.42 6.99
N SER A 77 22.41 4.57 5.69
CA SER A 77 21.37 4.98 4.74
C SER A 77 20.32 3.88 4.56
N LEU A 78 20.75 2.62 4.60
CA LEU A 78 19.88 1.45 4.52
C LEU A 78 19.05 1.27 5.79
N GLU A 79 19.65 1.39 6.98
CA GLU A 79 18.93 1.37 8.25
C GLU A 79 17.86 2.46 8.31
N SER A 80 18.22 3.67 7.85
CA SER A 80 17.26 4.78 7.72
C SER A 80 16.12 4.45 6.75
N ALA A 81 16.40 3.78 5.64
CA ALA A 81 15.37 3.34 4.70
C ALA A 81 14.45 2.28 5.29
N VAL A 82 14.99 1.31 6.04
CA VAL A 82 14.19 0.29 6.74
C VAL A 82 13.23 0.95 7.74
N ILE A 83 13.69 1.95 8.50
CA ILE A 83 12.84 2.70 9.43
C ILE A 83 11.70 3.40 8.66
N GLU A 84 12.02 4.09 7.57
CA GLU A 84 11.05 4.83 6.77
C GLU A 84 10.02 3.90 6.11
N TRP A 85 10.49 2.82 5.47
CA TRP A 85 9.61 1.80 4.88
C TRP A 85 8.72 1.16 5.94
N SER A 86 9.23 0.93 7.14
CA SER A 86 8.43 0.40 8.24
C SER A 86 7.27 1.34 8.57
N HIS A 87 7.50 2.65 8.67
CA HIS A 87 6.43 3.61 8.94
C HIS A 87 5.38 3.63 7.82
N GLN A 88 5.80 3.65 6.55
CA GLN A 88 4.89 3.66 5.41
C GLN A 88 4.06 2.38 5.32
N ILE A 89 4.69 1.21 5.47
CA ILE A 89 4.01 -0.08 5.39
C ILE A 89 3.08 -0.26 6.58
N HIS A 90 3.49 0.08 7.80
CA HIS A 90 2.59 0.01 8.96
C HIS A 90 1.35 0.90 8.78
N ALA A 91 1.49 2.07 8.15
CA ALA A 91 0.35 2.92 7.82
C ALA A 91 -0.62 2.25 6.84
N VAL A 92 -0.11 1.51 5.84
CA VAL A 92 -0.95 0.72 4.91
C VAL A 92 -1.65 -0.43 5.64
N LEU A 93 -0.89 -1.20 6.42
CA LEU A 93 -1.41 -2.37 7.15
C LEU A 93 -2.50 -2.00 8.14
N LYS A 94 -2.41 -0.82 8.76
CA LYS A 94 -3.37 -0.33 9.76
C LYS A 94 -4.73 0.09 9.16
N LYS A 95 -4.80 0.42 7.87
CA LYS A 95 -6.07 0.81 7.24
C LYS A 95 -7.09 -0.31 7.35
N ASP A 96 -8.32 0.03 7.72
CA ASP A 96 -9.44 -0.89 7.84
C ASP A 96 -10.62 -0.42 7.00
N SER A 97 -11.43 -1.35 6.49
CA SER A 97 -12.58 -0.97 5.66
C SER A 97 -13.69 -0.28 6.47
N SER A 98 -13.74 -0.55 7.78
CA SER A 98 -14.70 0.10 8.69
C SER A 98 -14.40 1.57 8.97
N ASP A 99 -13.21 2.08 8.62
CA ASP A 99 -12.78 3.45 8.94
C ASP A 99 -13.80 4.49 8.42
N ALA A 100 -14.31 4.32 7.20
CA ALA A 100 -15.31 5.24 6.62
C ALA A 100 -16.63 5.25 7.43
N LEU A 101 -17.08 4.09 7.91
CA LEU A 101 -18.27 3.99 8.77
C LEU A 101 -18.02 4.62 10.14
N LEU A 102 -16.84 4.38 10.74
CA LEU A 102 -16.46 4.93 12.05
C LEU A 102 -16.33 6.45 12.02
N GLU A 103 -15.94 7.02 10.88
CA GLU A 103 -15.90 8.47 10.63
C GLU A 103 -17.29 9.08 10.37
N GLY A 104 -18.36 8.27 10.38
CA GLY A 104 -19.74 8.73 10.16
C GLY A 104 -20.08 8.98 8.69
N GLN A 105 -19.31 8.44 7.76
CA GLN A 105 -19.65 8.44 6.34
C GLN A 105 -20.73 7.38 6.04
N THR A 106 -21.33 7.45 4.85
CA THR A 106 -22.37 6.51 4.40
C THR A 106 -21.90 5.69 3.19
N PRO A 107 -20.86 4.84 3.34
CA PRO A 107 -20.41 3.98 2.25
C PRO A 107 -21.47 2.95 1.85
N THR A 108 -21.45 2.55 0.57
CA THR A 108 -22.26 1.46 0.01
C THR A 108 -21.42 0.19 -0.12
N PRO A 109 -22.01 -1.00 -0.34
CA PRO A 109 -21.27 -2.27 -0.42
C PRO A 109 -20.17 -2.27 -1.48
N HIS A 110 -20.32 -1.42 -2.50
CA HIS A 110 -19.31 -1.22 -3.52
C HIS A 110 -18.00 -0.67 -2.92
N SER A 111 -18.07 0.15 -1.87
CA SER A 111 -16.90 0.67 -1.16
C SER A 111 -16.06 -0.44 -0.52
N GLU A 112 -16.69 -1.43 0.13
CA GLU A 112 -15.98 -2.62 0.65
C GLU A 112 -15.26 -3.38 -0.48
N LEU A 113 -15.91 -3.58 -1.63
CA LEU A 113 -15.29 -4.24 -2.79
C LEU A 113 -14.08 -3.47 -3.31
N LEU A 114 -14.22 -2.15 -3.45
CA LEU A 114 -13.14 -1.29 -3.91
C LEU A 114 -11.97 -1.27 -2.92
N PHE A 115 -12.27 -1.18 -1.61
CA PHE A 115 -11.26 -1.21 -0.57
C PHE A 115 -10.39 -2.46 -0.66
N TRP A 116 -11.00 -3.64 -0.75
CA TRP A 116 -10.24 -4.91 -0.80
C TRP A 116 -9.48 -5.08 -2.11
N ARG A 117 -10.06 -4.67 -3.24
CA ARG A 117 -9.36 -4.64 -4.53
C ARG A 117 -8.12 -3.73 -4.48
N ASP A 118 -8.27 -2.52 -3.97
CA ASP A 118 -7.22 -1.52 -3.94
C ASP A 118 -6.14 -1.90 -2.92
N ARG A 119 -6.55 -2.44 -1.75
CA ARG A 119 -5.63 -3.00 -0.75
C ARG A 119 -4.80 -4.15 -1.31
N TYR A 120 -5.42 -5.08 -2.04
CA TYR A 120 -4.71 -6.18 -2.70
C TYR A 120 -3.67 -5.64 -3.70
N ALA A 121 -4.08 -4.72 -4.59
CA ALA A 121 -3.19 -4.15 -5.59
C ALA A 121 -2.01 -3.37 -4.98
N ASP A 122 -2.25 -2.63 -3.89
CA ASP A 122 -1.20 -1.90 -3.19
C ASP A 122 -0.22 -2.86 -2.49
N LEU A 123 -0.73 -3.86 -1.76
CA LEU A 123 0.10 -4.85 -1.09
C LEU A 123 0.91 -5.71 -2.08
N GLU A 124 0.34 -6.08 -3.23
CA GLU A 124 1.05 -6.77 -4.30
C GLU A 124 2.21 -5.90 -4.82
N CYS A 125 1.96 -4.60 -5.00
CA CYS A 125 2.98 -3.65 -5.42
C CYS A 125 4.09 -3.52 -4.37
N ILE A 126 3.76 -3.37 -3.08
CA ILE A 126 4.72 -3.30 -1.97
C ILE A 126 5.54 -4.60 -1.91
N HIS A 127 4.89 -5.76 -1.96
CA HIS A 127 5.53 -7.06 -1.94
C HIS A 127 6.53 -7.21 -3.10
N SER A 128 6.16 -6.79 -4.31
CA SER A 128 7.06 -6.82 -5.46
C SER A 128 8.29 -5.91 -5.29
N GLN A 129 8.13 -4.74 -4.65
CA GLN A 129 9.22 -3.81 -4.37
C GLN A 129 10.19 -4.41 -3.34
N LEU A 130 9.66 -4.98 -2.26
CA LEU A 130 10.45 -5.61 -1.19
C LEU A 130 11.20 -6.85 -1.64
N ASN A 131 10.69 -7.58 -2.64
CA ASN A 131 11.33 -8.76 -3.22
C ASN A 131 12.18 -8.44 -4.47
N SER A 132 12.38 -7.18 -4.79
CA SER A 132 13.23 -6.80 -5.92
C SER A 132 14.69 -7.22 -5.67
N SER A 133 15.42 -7.54 -6.73
CA SER A 133 16.83 -7.96 -6.63
C SER A 133 17.70 -6.95 -5.85
N LYS A 134 17.41 -5.65 -5.98
CA LYS A 134 18.13 -4.58 -5.26
C LYS A 134 17.87 -4.64 -3.76
N VAL A 135 16.61 -4.78 -3.35
CA VAL A 135 16.22 -4.85 -1.95
C VAL A 135 16.70 -6.15 -1.30
N ASN A 136 16.66 -7.27 -2.03
CA ASN A 136 17.23 -8.53 -1.53
C ASN A 136 18.74 -8.44 -1.29
N LYS A 137 19.50 -7.78 -2.17
CA LYS A 137 20.93 -7.51 -1.93
C LYS A 137 21.15 -6.63 -0.70
N MET A 138 20.29 -5.64 -0.49
CA MET A 138 20.33 -4.78 0.70
C MET A 138 20.04 -5.59 1.98
N ALA A 139 19.08 -6.51 1.94
CA ALA A 139 18.79 -7.41 3.06
C ALA A 139 20.01 -8.28 3.40
N LEU A 140 20.66 -8.89 2.40
CA LEU A 140 21.88 -9.67 2.59
C LEU A 140 23.02 -8.85 3.19
N LEU A 141 23.15 -7.56 2.81
CA LEU A 141 24.13 -6.66 3.41
C LEU A 141 23.83 -6.39 4.89
N LEU A 142 22.57 -6.17 5.26
CA LEU A 142 22.17 -5.98 6.68
C LEU A 142 22.46 -7.22 7.52
N GLU A 143 22.23 -8.41 6.97
CA GLU A 143 22.56 -9.68 7.62
C GLU A 143 24.07 -9.88 7.76
N ALA A 144 24.84 -9.61 6.71
CA ALA A 144 26.29 -9.77 6.71
C ALA A 144 27.00 -8.88 7.73
N VAL A 145 26.43 -7.71 8.04
CA VAL A 145 26.95 -6.78 9.05
C VAL A 145 26.29 -6.93 10.41
N GLU A 146 25.44 -7.95 10.59
CA GLU A 146 24.69 -8.22 11.82
C GLU A 146 23.92 -6.98 12.34
N SER A 147 23.33 -6.20 11.43
CA SER A 147 22.59 -5.00 11.80
C SER A 147 21.37 -5.33 12.66
N SER A 148 21.13 -4.53 13.70
CA SER A 148 19.94 -4.63 14.55
C SER A 148 18.61 -4.44 13.79
N TYR A 149 18.67 -3.89 12.57
CA TYR A 149 17.49 -3.66 11.73
C TYR A 149 17.18 -4.84 10.79
N ALA A 150 18.08 -5.82 10.64
CA ALA A 150 17.83 -7.00 9.80
C ALA A 150 16.56 -7.77 10.24
N PRO A 151 16.37 -8.10 11.54
CA PRO A 151 15.14 -8.79 11.98
C PRO A 151 13.88 -7.95 11.77
N ALA A 152 13.98 -6.62 11.94
CA ALA A 152 12.85 -5.71 11.70
C ALA A 152 12.45 -5.72 10.21
N PHE A 153 13.43 -5.75 9.30
CA PHE A 153 13.18 -5.84 7.87
C PHE A 153 12.53 -7.17 7.46
N THR A 154 13.02 -8.31 7.98
CA THR A 154 12.40 -9.62 7.74
C THR A 154 10.96 -9.67 8.27
N SER A 155 10.72 -9.14 9.48
CA SER A 155 9.38 -9.03 10.06
C SER A 155 8.45 -8.20 9.17
N LEU A 156 8.96 -7.11 8.60
CA LEU A 156 8.21 -6.25 7.69
C LEU A 156 7.81 -7.00 6.41
N GLN A 157 8.73 -7.76 5.80
CA GLN A 157 8.44 -8.59 4.62
C GLN A 157 7.36 -9.64 4.93
N GLN A 158 7.47 -10.31 6.07
CA GLN A 158 6.49 -11.30 6.50
C GLN A 158 5.11 -10.69 6.76
N GLY A 159 5.06 -9.51 7.41
CA GLY A 159 3.81 -8.78 7.64
C GLY A 159 3.10 -8.40 6.34
N VAL A 160 3.85 -7.93 5.33
CA VAL A 160 3.30 -7.65 4.00
C VAL A 160 2.79 -8.91 3.32
N LEU A 161 3.54 -10.01 3.37
CA LEU A 161 3.12 -11.28 2.78
C LEU A 161 1.80 -11.78 3.38
N THR A 162 1.71 -11.80 4.71
CA THR A 162 0.49 -12.26 5.40
C THR A 162 -0.72 -11.35 5.09
N ALA A 163 -0.51 -10.03 5.04
CA ALA A 163 -1.57 -9.10 4.66
C ALA A 163 -1.99 -9.25 3.18
N LEU A 164 -1.04 -9.57 2.30
CA LEU A 164 -1.31 -9.82 0.88
C LEU A 164 -2.14 -11.09 0.69
N GLU A 165 -1.77 -12.19 1.37
CA GLU A 165 -2.55 -13.45 1.35
C GLU A 165 -3.99 -13.23 1.83
N GLU A 166 -4.16 -12.45 2.89
CA GLU A 166 -5.49 -12.03 3.37
C GLU A 166 -6.24 -11.22 2.31
N ALA A 167 -5.63 -10.16 1.77
CA ALA A 167 -6.29 -9.28 0.81
C ALA A 167 -6.67 -10.02 -0.48
N GLU A 168 -5.83 -10.96 -0.93
CA GLU A 168 -6.09 -11.82 -2.08
C GLU A 168 -7.31 -12.73 -1.87
N ASP A 169 -7.37 -13.44 -0.75
CA ASP A 169 -8.49 -14.33 -0.41
C ASP A 169 -9.80 -13.53 -0.32
N VAL A 170 -9.79 -12.42 0.42
CA VAL A 170 -10.98 -11.58 0.58
C VAL A 170 -11.44 -11.01 -0.76
N HIS A 171 -10.54 -10.39 -1.52
CA HIS A 171 -10.85 -9.84 -2.85
C HIS A 171 -11.42 -10.90 -3.78
N PHE A 172 -10.82 -12.10 -3.80
CA PHE A 172 -11.29 -13.21 -4.62
C PHE A 172 -12.73 -13.62 -4.27
N TYR A 173 -13.02 -13.80 -2.99
CA TYR A 173 -14.34 -14.26 -2.55
C TYR A 173 -15.41 -13.17 -2.57
N LEU A 174 -15.05 -11.88 -2.52
CA LEU A 174 -16.00 -10.78 -2.64
C LEU A 174 -16.45 -10.51 -4.09
N ARG A 175 -15.68 -10.90 -5.11
CA ARG A 175 -16.03 -10.71 -6.53
C ARG A 175 -17.44 -11.11 -6.94
N PRO A 176 -18.02 -12.26 -6.50
CA PRO A 176 -19.37 -12.65 -6.86
C PRO A 176 -20.46 -11.68 -6.39
N LEU A 177 -20.19 -10.85 -5.38
CA LEU A 177 -21.14 -9.84 -4.91
C LEU A 177 -21.21 -8.63 -5.84
N GLN A 178 -20.14 -8.37 -6.63
CA GLN A 178 -20.06 -7.21 -7.51
C GLN A 178 -21.27 -7.07 -8.46
N PRO A 179 -21.61 -8.07 -9.30
CA PRO A 179 -22.75 -7.93 -10.20
C PRO A 179 -24.07 -7.76 -9.43
N LEU A 180 -24.23 -8.40 -8.27
CA LEU A 180 -25.45 -8.27 -7.46
C LEU A 180 -25.61 -6.86 -6.88
N ILE A 181 -24.51 -6.24 -6.46
CA ILE A 181 -24.50 -4.86 -5.97
C ILE A 181 -24.77 -3.89 -7.13
N GLU A 182 -24.15 -4.09 -8.29
CA GLU A 182 -24.39 -3.27 -9.49
C GLU A 182 -25.84 -3.37 -9.98
N ASP A 183 -26.43 -4.58 -9.96
CA ASP A 183 -27.85 -4.80 -10.26
C ASP A 183 -28.77 -4.11 -9.25
N MET A 184 -28.40 -4.08 -7.97
CA MET A 184 -29.15 -3.37 -6.91
C MET A 184 -29.02 -1.86 -6.98
N GLU A 185 -27.86 -1.34 -7.39
CA GLU A 185 -27.63 0.08 -7.58
C GLU A 185 -28.42 0.63 -8.79
N SER A 186 -28.63 -0.20 -9.80
CA SER A 186 -29.34 0.16 -11.04
C SER A 186 -30.85 -0.13 -11.03
N ALA A 187 -31.34 -0.93 -10.08
CA ALA A 187 -32.75 -1.28 -9.97
C ALA A 187 -33.62 -0.16 -9.38
N GLU A 188 -34.91 -0.13 -9.75
CA GLU A 188 -35.90 0.68 -9.04
C GLU A 188 -36.22 0.05 -7.68
N PHE A 189 -36.51 0.88 -6.67
CA PHE A 189 -36.73 0.41 -5.29
C PHE A 189 -37.71 -0.78 -5.13
N PRO A 190 -38.85 -0.86 -5.86
CA PRO A 190 -39.74 -2.03 -5.78
C PRO A 190 -39.07 -3.35 -6.17
N ASP A 191 -38.12 -3.30 -7.11
CA ASP A 191 -37.43 -4.47 -7.67
C ASP A 191 -36.24 -4.91 -6.82
N VAL A 192 -35.64 -3.98 -6.05
CA VAL A 192 -34.54 -4.26 -5.11
C VAL A 192 -34.92 -5.36 -4.12
N ARG A 193 -36.20 -5.47 -3.73
CA ARG A 193 -36.69 -6.50 -2.81
C ARG A 193 -36.38 -7.92 -3.29
N GLY A 194 -36.45 -8.16 -4.59
CA GLY A 194 -36.17 -9.47 -5.19
C GLY A 194 -34.68 -9.84 -5.14
N GLN A 195 -33.79 -8.85 -5.04
CA GLN A 195 -32.34 -9.01 -5.11
C GLN A 195 -31.70 -9.23 -3.73
N ILE A 196 -32.37 -8.85 -2.64
CA ILE A 196 -31.88 -9.04 -1.25
C ILE A 196 -31.61 -10.53 -0.95
N GLY A 197 -32.50 -11.43 -1.36
CA GLY A 197 -32.33 -12.87 -1.15
C GLY A 197 -31.05 -13.43 -1.78
N PRO A 198 -30.86 -13.25 -3.11
CA PRO A 198 -29.62 -13.60 -3.80
C PRO A 198 -28.36 -12.96 -3.20
N LEU A 199 -28.41 -11.67 -2.83
CA LEU A 199 -27.28 -10.99 -2.19
C LEU A 199 -26.91 -11.66 -0.87
N MET A 200 -27.87 -11.83 0.04
CA MET A 200 -27.63 -12.43 1.36
C MET A 200 -27.15 -13.88 1.26
N HIS A 201 -27.69 -14.65 0.32
CA HIS A 201 -27.20 -16.01 0.06
C HIS A 201 -25.72 -15.99 -0.35
N THR A 202 -25.35 -15.07 -1.25
CA THR A 202 -23.96 -14.92 -1.70
C THR A 202 -23.06 -14.46 -0.56
N VAL A 203 -23.50 -13.53 0.29
CA VAL A 203 -22.77 -13.12 1.51
C VAL A 203 -22.51 -14.32 2.43
N CYS A 204 -23.51 -15.19 2.64
CA CYS A 204 -23.30 -16.42 3.41
C CYS A 204 -22.29 -17.37 2.76
N LEU A 205 -22.25 -17.45 1.42
CA LEU A 205 -21.24 -18.24 0.71
C LEU A 205 -19.84 -17.63 0.89
N VAL A 206 -19.69 -16.31 0.80
CA VAL A 206 -18.42 -15.63 1.09
C VAL A 206 -17.96 -15.95 2.49
N TRP A 207 -18.84 -15.79 3.48
CA TRP A 207 -18.55 -16.11 4.89
C TRP A 207 -18.12 -17.57 5.09
N ALA A 208 -18.77 -18.52 4.41
CA ALA A 208 -18.49 -19.93 4.56
C ALA A 208 -17.17 -20.37 3.91
N ASN A 209 -16.70 -19.67 2.88
CA ASN A 209 -15.58 -20.11 2.05
C ASN A 209 -14.31 -19.26 2.20
N SER A 210 -14.42 -17.96 2.49
CA SER A 210 -13.27 -17.10 2.73
C SER A 210 -12.64 -17.40 4.09
N ARG A 211 -11.32 -17.56 4.10
CA ARG A 211 -10.56 -17.84 5.32
C ARG A 211 -10.39 -16.61 6.20
N TYR A 212 -10.43 -15.42 5.60
CA TYR A 212 -10.14 -14.17 6.28
C TYR A 212 -11.38 -13.27 6.40
N TYR A 213 -12.38 -13.41 5.53
CA TYR A 213 -13.60 -12.59 5.61
C TYR A 213 -14.63 -13.10 6.62
N ASN A 214 -14.49 -14.33 7.10
CA ASN A 214 -15.41 -15.02 8.01
C ASN A 214 -15.34 -14.52 9.47
N THR A 215 -15.26 -13.20 9.67
CA THR A 215 -15.18 -12.56 11.00
C THR A 215 -16.37 -11.63 11.23
N PRO A 216 -17.02 -11.66 12.42
CA PRO A 216 -18.23 -10.88 12.65
C PRO A 216 -18.11 -9.38 12.35
N PRO A 217 -16.97 -8.71 12.68
CA PRO A 217 -16.80 -7.30 12.34
C PRO A 217 -16.91 -7.00 10.84
N ARG A 218 -16.30 -7.80 9.97
CA ARG A 218 -16.33 -7.60 8.50
C ARG A 218 -17.73 -7.78 7.94
N LEU A 219 -18.45 -8.80 8.42
CA LEU A 219 -19.83 -9.00 8.03
C LEU A 219 -20.71 -7.82 8.47
N ILE A 220 -20.49 -7.27 9.67
CA ILE A 220 -21.23 -6.10 10.14
C ILE A 220 -20.99 -4.90 9.22
N VAL A 221 -19.75 -4.63 8.80
CA VAL A 221 -19.42 -3.57 7.83
C VAL A 221 -20.24 -3.74 6.56
N LEU A 222 -20.15 -4.90 5.90
CA LEU A 222 -20.87 -5.15 4.65
C LEU A 222 -22.39 -5.03 4.79
N LEU A 223 -22.96 -5.49 5.91
CA LEU A 223 -24.40 -5.37 6.17
C LEU A 223 -24.83 -3.93 6.46
N GLN A 224 -24.02 -3.15 7.15
CA GLN A 224 -24.25 -1.72 7.36
C GLN A 224 -24.20 -0.95 6.04
N GLU A 225 -23.19 -1.22 5.22
CA GLU A 225 -23.09 -0.65 3.88
C GLU A 225 -24.26 -1.05 2.99
N THR A 226 -24.71 -2.30 3.07
CA THR A 226 -25.90 -2.77 2.34
C THR A 226 -27.14 -2.02 2.80
N SER A 227 -27.27 -1.79 4.10
CA SER A 227 -28.37 -0.99 4.66
C SER A 227 -28.30 0.46 4.18
N ASN A 228 -27.11 1.06 4.09
CA ASN A 228 -26.92 2.40 3.55
C ASN A 228 -27.39 2.47 2.08
N LEU A 229 -27.02 1.49 1.25
CA LEU A 229 -27.50 1.41 -0.13
C LEU A 229 -29.03 1.33 -0.21
N LEU A 230 -29.66 0.50 0.62
CA LEU A 230 -31.13 0.38 0.65
C LEU A 230 -31.82 1.70 1.07
N ILE A 231 -31.25 2.41 2.04
CA ILE A 231 -31.74 3.73 2.48
C ILE A 231 -31.60 4.75 1.34
N GLN A 232 -30.47 4.74 0.63
CA GLN A 232 -30.26 5.62 -0.53
C GLN A 232 -31.29 5.34 -1.62
N GLN A 233 -31.51 4.09 -1.99
CA GLN A 233 -32.53 3.69 -2.97
C GLN A 233 -33.95 4.13 -2.55
N ALA A 234 -34.31 3.94 -1.28
CA ALA A 234 -35.60 4.39 -0.75
C ALA A 234 -35.77 5.91 -0.79
N SER A 235 -34.71 6.67 -0.51
CA SER A 235 -34.74 8.13 -0.52
C SER A 235 -34.81 8.72 -1.93
N LEU A 236 -34.23 8.02 -2.91
CA LEU A 236 -34.22 8.42 -4.31
C LEU A 236 -35.54 8.10 -5.01
N PHE A 237 -36.28 7.10 -4.54
CA PHE A 237 -37.62 6.74 -5.02
C PHE A 237 -38.66 7.67 -4.37
N PRO A 238 -39.02 8.82 -4.97
CA PRO A 238 -39.92 9.76 -4.32
C PRO A 238 -41.32 9.14 -4.31
N CYS A 239 -42.15 9.55 -3.35
CA CYS A 239 -43.57 9.21 -3.31
C CYS A 239 -44.29 9.63 -4.62
N VAL A 240 -44.31 8.79 -5.66
CA VAL A 240 -45.11 9.01 -6.89
C VAL A 240 -46.60 8.66 -6.66
N PHE A 241 -47.01 8.49 -5.40
CA PHE A 241 -48.40 8.34 -5.00
C PHE A 241 -48.77 9.45 -3.99
N SER A 242 -48.97 10.67 -4.48
CA SER A 242 -49.80 11.70 -3.83
C SER A 242 -50.71 12.34 -4.86
#